data_AF-A0A8T5E222-F1
#
_entry.id   AF-A0A8T5E222-F1
#
_cell.length_a   1.000
_cell.length_b   1.000
_cell.length_c   1.000
_cell.angle_alpha   90.00
_cell.angle_beta   90.00
_cell.angle_gamma   90.00
#
_symmetry.space_group_name_H-M   'P 1'
#
loop_
_entity.id
_entity.type
_entity.pdbx_description
1 polymer ?
#
loop_
_entity_poly.entity_id
_entity_poly.type
_entity_poly.pdbx_seq_one_letter_code
_entity_poly.pdbx_strand_id
1 'polypeptide(L)'
;MEEEYIVKLQPEESKVNPLGVIGIIWNEMSGGIGPWGTFRPIFSIIISLIPFLYLGQHFNGESNKAFGWTLIQLPLILSIILWPVLYLWSIFDSWWISNKIIASK
;
A
#
# COMPACT_ATOMS: atom_id res chain seq x y z
N MET A 1 -10.85 -14.04 -55.03
CA MET A 1 -11.02 -14.35 -53.61
C MET A 1 -10.94 -13.04 -52.88
N GLU A 2 -12.10 -12.50 -52.51
CA GLU A 2 -12.20 -11.26 -51.73
C GLU A 2 -12.08 -11.67 -50.27
N GLU A 3 -11.01 -11.22 -49.59
CA GLU A 3 -10.86 -11.44 -48.15
C GLU A 3 -11.74 -10.42 -47.43
N GLU A 4 -12.88 -10.90 -46.94
CA GLU A 4 -13.81 -10.16 -46.09
C GLU A 4 -13.09 -9.76 -44.79
N TYR A 5 -12.56 -8.53 -44.76
CA TYR A 5 -12.00 -7.94 -43.54
C TYR A 5 -13.16 -7.64 -42.58
N ILE A 6 -13.40 -8.56 -41.65
CA ILE A 6 -14.33 -8.37 -40.55
C ILE A 6 -13.73 -7.33 -39.61
N VAL A 7 -14.05 -6.06 -39.84
CA VAL A 7 -13.76 -4.97 -38.91
C VAL A 7 -14.63 -5.18 -37.68
N LYS A 8 -14.07 -5.82 -36.65
CA LYS A 8 -14.65 -5.83 -35.31
C LYS A 8 -14.61 -4.41 -34.77
N LEU A 9 -15.69 -3.67 -34.96
CA LEU A 9 -15.93 -2.41 -34.27
C LEU A 9 -15.82 -2.70 -32.77
N GLN A 10 -14.85 -2.05 -32.11
CA GLN A 10 -14.75 -2.07 -30.65
C GLN A 10 -16.10 -1.59 -30.10
N PRO A 11 -16.76 -2.36 -29.22
CA PRO A 11 -18.02 -1.93 -28.67
C PRO A 11 -17.80 -0.64 -27.87
N GLU A 12 -18.73 0.27 -28.13
CA GLU A 12 -18.82 1.66 -27.71
C GLU A 12 -18.36 1.97 -26.29
N GLU A 13 -17.71 3.13 -26.19
CA GLU A 13 -17.58 4.01 -25.03
C GLU A 13 -18.16 3.46 -23.73
N SER A 14 -17.34 2.68 -23.03
CA SER A 14 -17.62 2.36 -21.63
C SER A 14 -17.69 3.68 -20.87
N LYS A 15 -18.89 4.04 -20.39
CA LYS A 15 -19.10 5.07 -19.37
C LYS A 15 -17.92 5.02 -18.42
N VAL A 16 -17.12 6.08 -18.39
CA VAL A 16 -15.87 6.15 -17.62
C VAL A 16 -16.25 6.06 -16.15
N ASN A 17 -16.33 4.84 -15.64
CA ASN A 17 -16.63 4.57 -14.26
C ASN A 17 -15.31 4.78 -13.50
N PRO A 18 -15.23 5.69 -12.52
CA PRO A 18 -14.00 5.95 -11.78
C PRO A 18 -13.35 4.67 -11.21
N LEU A 19 -14.19 3.70 -10.82
CA LEU A 19 -13.76 2.38 -10.36
C LEU A 19 -13.12 1.52 -11.46
N GLY A 20 -13.59 1.65 -12.71
CA GLY A 20 -13.00 0.98 -13.87
C GLY A 20 -11.63 1.55 -14.21
N VAL A 21 -11.44 2.86 -14.08
CA VAL A 21 -10.14 3.52 -14.28
C VAL A 21 -9.12 3.03 -13.25
N ILE A 22 -9.52 2.90 -11.98
CA ILE A 22 -8.67 2.33 -10.92
C ILE A 22 -8.27 0.88 -11.25
N GLY A 23 -9.22 0.06 -11.74
CA GLY A 23 -8.94 -1.33 -12.14
C GLY A 23 -7.98 -1.43 -13.33
N ILE A 24 -8.07 -0.52 -14.30
CA ILE A 24 -7.14 -0.46 -15.44
C ILE A 24 -5.75 -0.03 -14.95
N ILE A 25 -5.66 1.02 -14.13
CA ILE A 25 -4.38 1.47 -13.53
C ILE A 25 -3.75 0.33 -12.72
N TRP A 26 -4.55 -0.39 -11.96
CA TRP A 26 -4.10 -1.53 -11.16
C TRP A 26 -3.58 -2.67 -12.05
N ASN A 27 -4.29 -3.03 -13.11
CA ASN A 27 -3.85 -4.07 -14.06
C ASN A 27 -2.59 -3.65 -14.83
N GLU A 28 -2.46 -2.39 -15.21
CA GLU A 28 -1.26 -1.89 -15.87
C GLU A 28 -0.06 -1.86 -14.91
N MET A 29 -0.28 -1.44 -13.65
CA MET A 29 0.74 -1.48 -12.60
C MET A 29 1.16 -2.89 -12.20
N SER A 30 0.22 -3.85 -12.17
CA SER A 30 0.46 -5.24 -11.71
C SER A 30 0.81 -6.22 -12.83
N GLY A 31 0.42 -5.93 -14.07
CA GLY A 31 0.71 -6.74 -15.25
C GLY A 31 2.12 -6.55 -15.80
N GLY A 32 2.79 -5.45 -15.45
CA GLY A 32 4.18 -5.17 -15.81
C GLY A 32 5.16 -5.50 -14.69
N ILE A 33 6.22 -6.24 -15.01
CA ILE A 33 7.39 -6.51 -14.15
C ILE A 33 8.05 -5.22 -13.61
N GLY A 34 7.75 -4.05 -14.17
CA GLY A 34 8.44 -2.77 -13.96
C GLY A 34 8.36 -2.17 -12.54
N PRO A 35 7.18 -1.79 -12.01
CA PRO A 35 7.09 -1.04 -10.75
C PRO A 35 7.32 -1.91 -9.51
N TRP A 36 6.66 -3.07 -9.43
CA TRP A 36 6.76 -3.98 -8.28
C TRP A 36 8.13 -4.66 -8.18
N GLY A 37 8.75 -4.99 -9.32
CA GLY A 37 10.10 -5.51 -9.37
C GLY A 37 11.14 -4.52 -8.84
N THR A 38 10.97 -3.24 -9.15
CA THR A 38 11.84 -2.14 -8.67
C THR A 38 11.55 -1.75 -7.22
N PHE A 39 10.29 -1.87 -6.78
CA PHE A 39 9.91 -1.62 -5.40
C PHE A 39 10.49 -2.66 -4.43
N ARG A 40 10.56 -3.94 -4.85
CA ARG A 40 11.06 -5.04 -4.03
C ARG A 40 12.43 -4.77 -3.36
N PRO A 41 13.50 -4.34 -4.07
CA PRO A 41 14.78 -4.05 -3.42
C PRO A 41 14.70 -2.84 -2.48
N ILE A 42 13.97 -1.79 -2.83
CA ILE A 42 13.80 -0.60 -1.96
C ILE A 42 13.09 -1.00 -0.65
N PHE A 43 11.99 -1.74 -0.78
CA PHE A 43 11.23 -2.27 0.35
C PHE A 43 12.09 -3.20 1.22
N SER A 44 12.88 -4.07 0.59
CA SER A 44 13.80 -4.96 1.31
C SER A 44 14.89 -4.20 2.06
N ILE A 45 15.44 -3.12 1.48
CA ILE A 45 16.41 -2.24 2.14
C ILE A 45 15.78 -1.57 3.36
N ILE A 46 14.57 -1.01 3.21
CA ILE A 46 13.83 -0.39 4.31
C ILE A 46 13.58 -1.39 5.45
N ILE A 47 13.15 -2.60 5.14
CA ILE A 47 12.95 -3.65 6.16
C ILE A 47 14.28 -4.04 6.80
N SER A 48 15.36 -4.15 6.01
CA SER A 48 16.67 -4.53 6.53
C SER A 48 17.22 -3.50 7.52
N LEU A 49 16.89 -2.22 7.36
CA LEU A 49 17.28 -1.13 8.26
C LEU A 49 16.69 -1.29 9.67
N ILE A 50 15.59 -2.03 9.84
CA ILE A 50 14.93 -2.22 11.13
C ILE A 50 15.89 -2.86 12.16
N PRO A 51 16.57 -3.99 11.86
CA PRO A 51 17.65 -4.50 12.71
C PRO A 51 18.83 -3.54 12.91
N PHE A 52 19.19 -2.73 11.90
CA PHE A 52 20.35 -1.83 11.98
C PHE A 52 20.15 -0.67 12.95
N LEU A 53 18.91 -0.31 13.30
CA LEU A 53 18.61 0.64 14.38
C LEU A 53 19.18 0.18 15.74
N TYR A 54 19.52 -1.10 15.87
CA TYR A 54 20.05 -1.71 17.10
C TYR A 54 21.53 -2.13 17.01
N LEU A 55 22.09 -2.22 15.80
CA LEU A 55 23.44 -2.75 15.59
C LEU A 55 24.54 -1.84 16.13
N GLY A 56 24.35 -0.51 16.11
CA GLY A 56 25.30 0.44 16.71
C GLY A 56 25.54 0.22 18.21
N GLN A 57 24.59 -0.41 18.90
CA GLN A 57 24.68 -0.70 20.33
C GLN A 57 25.32 -2.07 20.62
N HIS A 58 25.18 -3.03 19.68
CA HIS A 58 25.88 -4.31 19.72
C HIS A 58 27.40 -4.13 19.62
N PHE A 59 27.87 -3.21 18.76
CA PHE A 59 29.30 -2.93 18.59
C PHE A 59 29.95 -2.14 19.73
N ASN A 60 29.16 -1.50 20.60
CA ASN A 60 29.68 -0.69 21.71
C ASN A 60 29.87 -1.49 23.02
N GLY A 61 29.65 -2.82 23.01
CA GLY A 61 29.79 -3.70 24.18
C GLY A 61 28.72 -3.51 25.28
N GLU A 62 27.77 -2.61 25.08
CA GLU A 62 26.81 -2.13 26.08
C GLU A 62 25.41 -2.74 25.85
N SER A 63 25.33 -4.07 25.87
CA SER A 63 24.09 -4.81 25.57
C SER A 63 22.90 -4.42 26.48
N ASN A 64 23.16 -4.00 27.72
CA ASN A 64 22.12 -3.50 28.63
C ASN A 64 21.54 -2.15 28.20
N LYS A 65 22.35 -1.27 27.59
CA LYS A 65 21.86 -0.03 26.99
C LYS A 65 21.01 -0.36 25.76
N ALA A 66 21.37 -1.37 24.98
CA ALA A 66 20.59 -1.76 23.79
C ALA A 66 19.13 -2.11 24.12
N PHE A 67 18.92 -2.85 25.20
CA PHE A 67 17.59 -3.20 25.68
C PHE A 67 16.76 -1.96 26.08
N GLY A 68 17.35 -1.02 26.82
CA GLY A 68 16.67 0.21 27.22
C GLY A 68 16.22 1.07 26.03
N TRP A 69 17.07 1.19 25.01
CA TRP A 69 16.73 1.93 23.80
C TRP A 69 15.67 1.22 22.96
N THR A 70 15.67 -0.11 22.93
CA THR A 70 14.59 -0.93 22.31
C THR A 70 13.25 -0.71 22.98
N LEU A 71 13.22 -0.68 24.31
CA LEU A 71 12.00 -0.41 25.06
C LEU A 71 11.40 0.96 24.72
N ILE A 72 12.25 1.98 24.54
CA ILE A 72 11.82 3.35 24.17
C ILE A 72 11.30 3.40 22.72
N GLN A 73 11.73 2.50 21.84
CA GLN A 73 11.24 2.44 20.46
C GLN A 73 9.86 1.78 20.34
N LEU A 74 9.44 0.95 21.29
CA LEU A 74 8.12 0.26 21.24
C LEU A 74 6.95 1.24 21.09
N PRO A 75 6.81 2.32 21.90
CA PRO A 75 5.76 3.32 21.70
C PRO A 75 5.85 4.03 20.35
N LEU A 76 7.07 4.30 19.87
CA LEU A 76 7.30 5.02 18.62
C LEU A 76 6.88 4.18 17.41
N ILE A 77 7.29 2.90 17.36
CA ILE A 77 6.90 1.94 16.32
C ILE A 77 5.39 1.76 16.33
N LEU A 78 4.81 1.57 17.53
CA LEU A 78 3.37 1.46 17.68
C LEU A 78 2.67 2.69 17.11
N SER A 79 3.13 3.91 17.43
CA SER A 79 2.52 5.15 16.93
C SER A 79 2.60 5.27 15.41
N ILE A 80 3.76 4.94 14.81
CA ILE A 80 3.99 4.99 13.36
C ILE A 80 3.06 4.01 12.61
N ILE A 81 2.79 2.84 13.18
CA ILE A 81 1.92 1.82 12.57
C ILE A 81 0.44 2.10 12.86
N LEU A 82 0.11 2.51 14.08
CA LEU A 82 -1.27 2.73 14.51
C LEU A 82 -1.88 3.94 13.80
N TRP A 83 -1.11 5.01 13.58
CA TRP A 83 -1.57 6.21 12.89
C TRP A 83 -2.20 5.95 11.50
N PRO A 84 -1.52 5.29 10.54
CA PRO A 84 -2.11 5.02 9.22
C PRO A 84 -3.28 4.04 9.29
N VAL A 85 -3.22 3.05 10.20
CA VAL A 85 -4.34 2.11 10.41
C VAL A 85 -5.58 2.84 10.92
N LEU A 86 -5.44 3.69 11.94
CA LEU A 86 -6.54 4.48 12.47
C LEU A 86 -7.03 5.53 11.48
N TYR A 87 -6.12 6.12 10.70
CA TYR A 87 -6.48 7.07 9.65
C TYR A 87 -7.36 6.41 8.58
N LEU A 88 -6.96 5.24 8.07
CA LEU A 88 -7.76 4.47 7.11
C LEU A 88 -9.09 4.02 7.74
N TRP A 89 -9.05 3.54 8.98
CA TRP A 89 -10.25 3.17 9.72
C TRP A 89 -11.24 4.34 9.81
N SER A 90 -10.76 5.54 10.12
CA SER A 90 -11.59 6.75 10.20
C SER A 90 -12.32 7.06 8.89
N ILE A 91 -11.69 6.79 7.74
CA ILE A 91 -12.31 6.98 6.42
C ILE A 91 -13.43 5.94 6.23
N PHE A 92 -13.15 4.67 6.51
CA PHE A 92 -14.15 3.60 6.40
C PHE A 92 -15.34 3.78 7.34
N ASP A 93 -15.08 4.20 8.57
CA ASP A 93 -16.11 4.48 9.58
C ASP A 93 -17.04 5.62 9.11
N SER A 94 -16.45 6.72 8.62
CA SER A 94 -17.22 7.85 8.09
C SER A 94 -18.06 7.47 6.86
N TRP A 95 -17.51 6.64 5.97
CA TRP A 95 -18.22 6.12 4.80
C TRP A 95 -19.39 5.22 5.20
N TRP A 96 -19.19 4.32 6.17
CA TRP A 96 -20.23 3.43 6.68
C TRP A 96 -21.41 4.21 7.29
N ILE A 97 -21.11 5.19 8.13
CA ILE A 97 -22.11 6.07 8.75
C ILE A 97 -22.90 6.82 7.66
N SER A 98 -22.21 7.39 6.68
CA SER A 98 -22.84 8.14 5.58
C SER A 98 -23.79 7.27 4.76
N ASN A 99 -23.40 6.04 4.43
CA ASN A 99 -24.25 5.10 3.71
C ASN A 99 -25.48 4.69 4.50
N LYS A 100 -25.35 4.48 5.81
CA LYS A 100 -26.49 4.14 6.68
C LYS A 100 -27.55 5.25 6.67
N ILE A 101 -27.13 6.51 6.66
CA ILE A 101 -28.04 7.66 6.58
C ILE A 101 -28.78 7.68 5.23
N ILE A 102 -28.07 7.44 4.12
CA ILE A 102 -28.66 7.42 2.77
C ILE A 102 -29.63 6.25 2.62
N ALA A 103 -29.25 5.05 3.08
CA ALA A 103 -30.09 3.86 2.99
C ALA A 103 -31.35 3.93 3.87
N SER A 104 -31.33 4.77 4.91
CA SER A 104 -32.48 5.03 5.78
C SER A 104 -33.43 6.12 5.22
N LYS A 105 -33.06 6.78 4.12
CA LYS A 105 -33.82 7.88 3.52
C LYS A 105 -34.55 7.40 2.28
#